data_AF-A0AAV0QFJ7-F1
#
_entry.id   AF-A0AAV0QFJ7-F1
#
_cell.length_a   1.000
_cell.length_b   1.000
_cell.length_c   1.000
_cell.angle_alpha   90.00
_cell.angle_beta   90.00
_cell.angle_gamma   90.00
#
_symmetry.space_group_name_H-M   'P 1'
#
loop_
_entity.id
_entity.type
_entity.pdbx_description
1 polymer ?
#
loop_
_entity_poly.entity_id
_entity_poly.type
_entity_poly.pdbx_seq_one_letter_code
_entity_poly.pdbx_strand_id
1 'polypeptide(L)'
;MGRKGGGGEEGLKLVLAFTLLFALPVLCRGSIVGVCYGRNADDLPTPDKAVDLIQQHNIKYARIYDANIQVLKAFANTGIELMIGISNSDLLPFSQFQSNADTWLKNNILPYYPATKITYITVGAEVTEAPNNESALVVPAMHNILTSLKKLGLHKKIKVSTTHSLGVLSRSFPPSAGAFSSKHALFLKPLLEFLAENQSPFMIDIYPYYAYRDSPSNVSLDYALFQSSSEVIDPNTGLLYTNMFDAQIDALYFALMALNFRTIKVMVTETGWPSKGSPKETAATPDNAQIYNANLIRHVINDTGTPAKPGEDVDVYIFSLFNENRKPGLESERNWGLFYPDQTSVYNLDFSGRGAVVGMPTPNSNGTAGGFNGTTKTWCIASSNATQLDLQNAVDWACSTGNVDCSPIQPSQPCFQPDNLASHASYAFNAYYQQNGATDIACTFGGTGVRVDKDPSAMITACI
;
A
#
# COMPACT_ATOMS: atom_id res chain seq x y z
N MET A 1 90.27 15.74 7.84
CA MET A 1 90.09 16.51 6.59
C MET A 1 88.99 15.85 5.78
N GLY A 2 87.85 16.53 5.61
CA GLY A 2 86.99 16.46 4.41
C GLY A 2 86.14 15.22 4.09
N ARG A 3 84.82 15.38 4.23
CA ARG A 3 83.70 14.66 3.58
C ARG A 3 83.83 14.49 2.05
N LYS A 4 83.18 13.43 1.52
CA LYS A 4 82.12 13.37 0.46
C LYS A 4 82.11 11.94 -0.11
N GLY A 5 81.02 11.21 -0.37
CA GLY A 5 79.63 11.56 -0.65
C GLY A 5 79.26 10.96 -2.02
N GLY A 6 78.22 10.11 -2.10
CA GLY A 6 77.67 9.62 -3.37
C GLY A 6 76.93 8.29 -3.23
N GLY A 7 75.60 8.36 -3.13
CA GLY A 7 74.72 7.20 -3.02
C GLY A 7 74.47 6.47 -4.34
N GLY A 8 74.09 5.20 -4.21
CA GLY A 8 73.51 4.38 -5.28
C GLY A 8 72.12 3.90 -4.84
N GLU A 9 71.14 4.19 -5.68
CA GLU A 9 69.71 3.91 -5.50
C GLU A 9 69.40 2.41 -5.44
N GLU A 10 68.73 1.98 -4.37
CA GLU A 10 67.99 0.71 -4.34
C GLU A 10 66.63 0.92 -5.00
N GLY A 11 66.43 0.30 -6.16
CA GLY A 11 65.17 0.34 -6.91
C GLY A 11 64.06 -0.44 -6.21
N LEU A 12 63.16 0.27 -5.54
CA LEU A 12 61.91 -0.26 -4.98
C LEU A 12 60.93 -0.53 -6.14
N LYS A 13 60.77 -1.78 -6.56
CA LYS A 13 59.72 -2.20 -7.50
C LYS A 13 58.35 -2.09 -6.85
N LEU A 14 57.62 -1.03 -7.19
CA LEU A 14 56.22 -0.81 -6.81
C LEU A 14 55.32 -1.78 -7.58
N VAL A 15 54.84 -2.84 -6.93
CA VAL A 15 53.79 -3.71 -7.47
C VAL A 15 52.45 -2.99 -7.28
N LEU A 16 51.92 -2.39 -8.34
CA LEU A 16 50.54 -1.89 -8.37
C LEU A 16 49.58 -3.09 -8.36
N ALA A 17 49.03 -3.42 -7.19
CA ALA A 17 47.86 -4.28 -7.11
C ALA A 17 46.64 -3.47 -7.58
N PHE A 18 46.16 -3.73 -8.79
CA PHE A 18 44.84 -3.27 -9.22
C PHE A 18 43.79 -4.03 -8.40
N THR A 19 43.32 -3.42 -7.31
CA THR A 19 42.08 -3.84 -6.64
C THR A 19 40.94 -3.54 -7.60
N LEU A 20 40.53 -4.56 -8.35
CA LEU A 20 39.28 -4.56 -9.09
C LEU A 20 38.15 -4.42 -8.07
N LEU A 21 37.65 -3.20 -7.89
CA LEU A 21 36.46 -2.93 -7.11
C LEU A 21 35.30 -3.61 -7.85
N PHE A 22 34.98 -4.84 -7.47
CA PHE A 22 33.73 -5.46 -7.87
C PHE A 22 32.62 -4.61 -7.28
N ALA A 23 32.11 -3.66 -8.07
CA ALA A 23 30.78 -3.12 -7.87
C ALA A 23 29.83 -4.30 -8.03
N LEU A 24 29.54 -4.98 -6.91
CA LEU A 24 28.37 -5.83 -6.83
C LEU A 24 27.23 -4.96 -7.35
N PRO A 25 26.45 -5.41 -8.35
CA PRO A 25 25.21 -4.73 -8.64
C PRO A 25 24.42 -4.80 -7.35
N VAL A 26 24.31 -3.67 -6.65
CA VAL A 26 23.22 -3.47 -5.72
C VAL A 26 22.02 -3.66 -6.61
N LEU A 27 21.37 -4.82 -6.53
CA LEU A 27 20.01 -4.93 -7.02
C LEU A 27 19.27 -3.87 -6.23
N CYS A 28 19.04 -2.70 -6.85
CA CYS A 28 18.05 -1.75 -6.39
C CYS A 28 16.72 -2.49 -6.49
N ARG A 29 16.39 -3.15 -5.39
CA ARG A 29 15.08 -3.73 -5.18
C ARG A 29 14.23 -2.55 -4.73
N GLY A 30 13.53 -1.92 -5.67
CA GLY A 30 12.62 -0.83 -5.32
C GLY A 30 11.59 -1.27 -4.30
N SER A 31 10.99 -0.29 -3.61
CA SER A 31 9.93 -0.50 -2.62
C SER A 31 8.88 -1.51 -3.07
N ILE A 32 8.43 -2.33 -2.13
CA ILE A 32 7.41 -3.35 -2.40
C ILE A 32 6.02 -2.85 -1.98
N VAL A 33 5.01 -3.26 -2.75
CA VAL A 33 3.61 -3.24 -2.33
C VAL A 33 3.12 -4.68 -2.26
N GLY A 34 2.75 -5.12 -1.06
CA GLY A 34 2.11 -6.39 -0.77
C GLY A 34 0.68 -6.23 -0.29
N VAL A 35 0.05 -7.36 0.05
CA VAL A 35 -1.30 -7.39 0.60
C VAL A 35 -1.39 -8.31 1.82
N CYS A 36 -2.17 -7.91 2.81
CA CYS A 36 -2.49 -8.75 3.97
C CYS A 36 -3.63 -9.70 3.62
N TYR A 37 -3.37 -11.00 3.64
CA TYR A 37 -4.39 -12.03 3.47
C TYR A 37 -4.97 -12.45 4.82
N GLY A 38 -5.83 -11.57 5.35
CA GLY A 38 -6.68 -11.81 6.51
C GLY A 38 -7.75 -12.86 6.22
N ARG A 39 -8.13 -13.63 7.24
CA ARG A 39 -9.08 -14.75 7.14
C ARG A 39 -10.05 -14.85 8.30
N ASN A 40 -10.30 -13.73 9.00
CA ASN A 40 -11.32 -13.68 10.05
C ASN A 40 -12.72 -13.51 9.44
N ALA A 41 -13.17 -14.55 8.74
CA ALA A 41 -14.45 -14.61 8.02
C ALA A 41 -14.86 -16.07 7.74
N ASP A 42 -16.09 -16.29 7.28
CA ASP A 42 -16.63 -17.60 6.90
C ASP A 42 -17.18 -17.72 5.48
N ASP A 43 -17.10 -16.65 4.70
CA ASP A 43 -17.58 -16.56 3.32
C ASP A 43 -16.44 -16.42 2.29
N LEU A 44 -15.19 -16.48 2.74
CA LEU A 44 -14.01 -16.30 1.89
C LEU A 44 -13.82 -17.44 0.88
N PRO A 45 -13.19 -17.14 -0.28
CA PRO A 45 -12.83 -18.18 -1.24
C PRO A 45 -11.74 -19.10 -0.68
N THR A 46 -11.50 -20.22 -1.37
CA THR A 46 -10.41 -21.14 -0.99
C THR A 46 -9.05 -20.47 -1.12
N PRO A 47 -8.02 -20.93 -0.39
CA PRO A 47 -6.67 -20.39 -0.51
C PRO A 47 -6.11 -20.37 -1.93
N ASP A 48 -6.41 -21.40 -2.75
CA ASP A 48 -5.98 -21.44 -4.15
C ASP A 48 -6.59 -20.28 -4.97
N LYS A 49 -7.89 -20.03 -4.81
CA LYS A 49 -8.57 -18.89 -5.48
C LYS A 49 -8.04 -17.54 -5.01
N ALA A 50 -7.75 -17.40 -3.72
CA ALA A 50 -7.13 -16.19 -3.19
C ALA A 50 -5.74 -15.95 -3.81
N VAL A 51 -4.93 -17.01 -3.94
CA VAL A 51 -3.62 -16.94 -4.60
C VAL A 51 -3.76 -16.60 -6.08
N ASP A 52 -4.70 -17.22 -6.79
CA ASP A 52 -4.98 -16.92 -8.20
C ASP A 52 -5.32 -15.42 -8.36
N LEU A 53 -6.16 -14.88 -7.48
CA LEU A 53 -6.52 -13.46 -7.47
C LEU A 53 -5.30 -12.56 -7.24
N ILE A 54 -4.45 -12.88 -6.24
CA ILE A 54 -3.20 -12.15 -5.97
C ILE A 54 -2.30 -12.14 -7.22
N GLN A 55 -2.17 -13.28 -7.91
CA GLN A 55 -1.37 -13.40 -9.13
C GLN A 55 -1.96 -12.62 -10.30
N GLN A 56 -3.29 -12.64 -10.48
CA GLN A 56 -4.00 -11.88 -11.52
C GLN A 56 -3.77 -10.38 -11.39
N HIS A 57 -3.66 -9.87 -10.16
CA HIS A 57 -3.35 -8.48 -9.87
C HIS A 57 -1.84 -8.17 -9.81
N ASN A 58 -0.99 -9.13 -10.23
CA ASN A 58 0.46 -9.01 -10.24
C ASN A 58 1.12 -8.71 -8.88
N ILE A 59 0.41 -8.96 -7.78
CA ILE A 59 0.94 -8.77 -6.43
C ILE A 59 1.97 -9.87 -6.14
N LYS A 60 3.15 -9.50 -5.64
CA LYS A 60 4.28 -10.42 -5.43
C LYS A 60 4.61 -10.68 -3.96
N TYR A 61 3.87 -10.06 -3.05
CA TYR A 61 4.14 -10.07 -1.62
C TYR A 61 2.83 -10.22 -0.85
N ALA A 62 2.79 -11.15 0.09
CA ALA A 62 1.61 -11.39 0.93
C ALA A 62 2.00 -11.59 2.40
N ARG A 63 1.14 -11.13 3.30
CA ARG A 63 1.24 -11.38 4.74
C ARG A 63 0.08 -12.26 5.19
N ILE A 64 0.36 -13.30 5.97
CA ILE A 64 -0.63 -14.12 6.66
C ILE A 64 -0.34 -14.13 8.17
N TYR A 65 -1.38 -14.35 8.97
CA TYR A 65 -1.35 -14.18 10.43
C TYR A 65 -1.16 -15.49 11.21
N ASP A 66 -0.95 -16.60 10.50
CA ASP A 66 -0.76 -17.94 11.07
C ASP A 66 0.09 -18.81 10.11
N ALA A 67 0.33 -20.07 10.48
CA ALA A 67 0.97 -21.07 9.62
C ALA A 67 -0.02 -22.11 9.07
N ASN A 68 -1.17 -21.67 8.55
CA ASN A 68 -2.20 -22.56 8.03
C ASN A 68 -1.69 -23.38 6.82
N ILE A 69 -1.77 -24.70 6.96
CA ILE A 69 -1.23 -25.66 5.99
C ILE A 69 -1.86 -25.53 4.59
N GLN A 70 -3.18 -25.28 4.51
CA GLN A 70 -3.85 -25.15 3.21
C GLN A 70 -3.38 -23.90 2.48
N VAL A 71 -3.16 -22.81 3.22
CA VAL A 71 -2.59 -21.58 2.66
C VAL A 71 -1.15 -21.80 2.23
N LEU A 72 -0.30 -22.40 3.07
CA LEU A 72 1.09 -22.67 2.71
C LEU A 72 1.21 -23.51 1.44
N LYS A 73 0.34 -24.51 1.27
CA LYS A 73 0.26 -25.31 0.04
C LYS A 73 -0.18 -24.49 -1.18
N ALA A 74 -1.22 -23.67 -1.05
CA ALA A 74 -1.71 -22.83 -2.14
C ALA A 74 -0.63 -21.85 -2.63
N PHE A 75 0.23 -21.34 -1.74
CA PHE A 75 1.32 -20.44 -2.11
C PHE A 75 2.54 -21.15 -2.73
N ALA A 76 2.59 -22.48 -2.77
CA ALA A 76 3.73 -23.22 -3.28
C ALA A 76 3.95 -23.01 -4.79
N ASN A 77 5.19 -22.74 -5.19
CA ASN A 77 5.64 -22.50 -6.57
C ASN A 77 4.97 -21.31 -7.28
N THR A 78 4.31 -20.42 -6.53
CA THR A 78 3.66 -19.21 -7.08
C THR A 78 4.63 -18.06 -7.33
N GLY A 79 5.79 -18.10 -6.66
CA GLY A 79 6.77 -17.01 -6.64
C GLY A 79 6.42 -15.85 -5.70
N ILE A 80 5.24 -15.85 -5.08
CA ILE A 80 4.81 -14.83 -4.11
C ILE A 80 5.62 -14.99 -2.82
N GLU A 81 6.22 -13.89 -2.35
CA GLU A 81 6.91 -13.85 -1.06
C GLU A 81 5.89 -13.78 0.08
N LEU A 82 6.05 -14.67 1.05
CA LEU A 82 5.12 -14.84 2.15
C LEU A 82 5.75 -14.46 3.48
N MET A 83 5.11 -13.53 4.18
CA MET A 83 5.33 -13.23 5.60
C MET A 83 4.34 -14.05 6.44
N ILE A 84 4.85 -14.73 7.47
CA ILE A 84 4.06 -15.62 8.34
C ILE A 84 4.05 -15.07 9.77
N GLY A 85 2.86 -14.92 10.33
CA GLY A 85 2.66 -14.54 11.73
C GLY A 85 2.65 -15.72 12.70
N ILE A 86 3.26 -15.52 13.85
CA ILE A 86 3.06 -16.30 15.08
C ILE A 86 2.14 -15.47 15.97
N SER A 87 1.02 -16.08 16.37
CA SER A 87 0.00 -15.43 17.20
C SER A 87 0.52 -15.08 18.60
N ASN A 88 -0.07 -14.06 19.20
CA ASN A 88 0.15 -13.69 20.60
C ASN A 88 -0.08 -14.87 21.56
N SER A 89 -1.05 -15.75 21.25
CA SER A 89 -1.35 -16.96 22.04
C SER A 89 -0.20 -17.98 22.09
N ASP A 90 0.72 -17.93 21.12
CA ASP A 90 1.85 -18.86 21.01
C ASP A 90 3.15 -18.30 21.61
N LEU A 91 3.14 -17.05 22.09
CA LEU A 91 4.34 -16.41 22.64
C LEU A 91 4.88 -17.10 23.89
N LEU A 92 3.99 -17.55 24.79
CA LEU A 92 4.39 -18.22 26.03
C LEU A 92 5.16 -19.53 25.76
N PRO A 93 4.64 -20.51 24.99
CA PRO A 93 5.40 -21.73 24.72
C PRO A 93 6.69 -21.45 23.94
N PHE A 94 6.71 -20.46 23.03
CA PHE A 94 7.89 -20.18 22.21
C PHE A 94 8.96 -19.38 22.94
N SER A 95 8.60 -18.58 23.93
CA SER A 95 9.56 -17.88 24.79
C SER A 95 10.24 -18.81 25.80
N GLN A 96 9.53 -19.82 26.28
CA GLN A 96 10.02 -20.68 27.37
C GLN A 96 10.95 -21.81 26.89
N PHE A 97 10.64 -22.47 25.77
CA PHE A 97 11.34 -23.69 25.37
C PHE A 97 11.77 -23.66 23.89
N GLN A 98 13.09 -23.75 23.66
CA GLN A 98 13.68 -23.85 22.33
C GLN A 98 13.12 -25.01 21.49
N SER A 99 12.75 -26.13 22.13
CA SER A 99 12.15 -27.29 21.46
C SER A 99 10.81 -26.98 20.81
N ASN A 100 10.05 -26.01 21.33
CA ASN A 100 8.77 -25.60 20.75
C ASN A 100 8.98 -24.86 19.44
N ALA A 101 9.94 -23.93 19.38
CA ALA A 101 10.36 -23.27 18.15
C ALA A 101 10.91 -24.29 17.14
N ASP A 102 11.79 -25.20 17.56
CA ASP A 102 12.34 -26.24 16.68
C ASP A 102 11.24 -27.12 16.08
N THR A 103 10.27 -27.55 16.90
CA THR A 103 9.14 -28.39 16.48
C THR A 103 8.19 -27.63 15.56
N TRP A 104 7.89 -26.37 15.86
CA TRP A 104 7.02 -25.55 15.02
C TRP A 104 7.64 -25.31 13.64
N LEU A 105 8.93 -24.97 13.54
CA LEU A 105 9.60 -24.84 12.25
C LEU A 105 9.57 -26.16 11.47
N LYS A 106 9.88 -27.28 12.14
CA LYS A 106 9.90 -28.61 11.52
C LYS A 106 8.56 -29.03 10.95
N ASN A 107 7.47 -28.72 11.65
CA ASN A 107 6.14 -29.20 11.28
C ASN A 107 5.38 -28.21 10.37
N ASN A 108 5.60 -26.92 10.53
CA ASN A 108 4.77 -25.89 9.89
C ASN A 108 5.51 -25.11 8.79
N ILE A 109 6.85 -25.06 8.79
CA ILE A 109 7.61 -24.26 7.82
C ILE A 109 8.37 -25.15 6.85
N LEU A 110 9.19 -26.07 7.37
CA LEU A 110 10.08 -26.90 6.56
C LEU A 110 9.40 -27.79 5.51
N PRO A 111 8.18 -28.34 5.73
CA PRO A 111 7.53 -29.16 4.71
C PRO A 111 7.11 -28.39 3.44
N TYR A 112 7.00 -27.05 3.55
CA TYR A 112 6.51 -26.19 2.46
C TYR A 112 7.64 -25.33 1.87
N TYR A 113 8.71 -25.08 2.61
CA TYR A 113 9.87 -24.35 2.13
C TYR A 113 10.85 -25.25 1.36
N PRO A 114 11.40 -24.84 0.19
CA PRO A 114 11.33 -23.51 -0.43
C PRO A 114 10.22 -23.36 -1.49
N ALA A 115 9.34 -24.34 -1.68
CA ALA A 115 8.27 -24.24 -2.68
C ALA A 115 7.39 -23.01 -2.38
N THR A 116 7.01 -22.83 -1.12
CA THR A 116 6.43 -21.59 -0.59
C THR A 116 7.57 -20.63 -0.21
N LYS A 117 7.62 -19.47 -0.84
CA LYS A 117 8.72 -18.50 -0.70
C LYS A 117 8.58 -17.66 0.56
N ILE A 118 8.84 -18.27 1.71
CA ILE A 118 8.76 -17.62 3.02
C ILE A 118 10.00 -16.73 3.22
N THR A 119 9.79 -15.45 3.53
CA THR A 119 10.88 -14.46 3.68
C THR A 119 10.89 -13.78 5.04
N TYR A 120 9.76 -13.76 5.75
CA TYR A 120 9.64 -13.18 7.09
C TYR A 120 8.79 -14.05 8.01
N ILE A 121 9.18 -14.07 9.29
CA ILE A 121 8.36 -14.56 10.40
C ILE A 121 8.16 -13.41 11.38
N THR A 122 6.92 -13.04 11.66
CA THR A 122 6.56 -12.06 12.69
C THR A 122 6.16 -12.77 13.97
N VAL A 123 6.77 -12.39 15.10
CA VAL A 123 6.58 -13.04 16.40
C VAL A 123 5.71 -12.16 17.28
N GLY A 124 4.42 -12.46 17.35
CA GLY A 124 3.42 -11.59 17.94
C GLY A 124 2.97 -10.47 17.00
N ALA A 125 1.84 -9.86 17.37
CA ALA A 125 1.22 -8.75 16.66
C ALA A 125 0.70 -7.72 17.68
N GLU A 126 1.14 -6.47 17.55
CA GLU A 126 0.72 -5.31 18.35
C GLU A 126 0.71 -5.55 19.88
N VAL A 127 1.69 -6.31 20.38
CA VAL A 127 1.72 -6.81 21.78
C VAL A 127 1.73 -5.73 22.86
N THR A 128 2.03 -4.48 22.51
CA THR A 128 1.98 -3.34 23.44
C THR A 128 0.55 -2.91 23.75
N GLU A 129 -0.40 -3.23 22.86
CA GLU A 129 -1.83 -3.00 23.01
C GLU A 129 -2.57 -4.24 23.55
N ALA A 130 -1.87 -5.38 23.66
CA ALA A 130 -2.47 -6.61 24.14
C ALA A 130 -2.84 -6.51 25.64
N PRO A 131 -4.02 -7.01 26.05
CA PRO A 131 -4.53 -6.84 27.41
C PRO A 131 -3.68 -7.55 28.48
N ASN A 132 -2.94 -8.60 28.10
CA ASN A 132 -2.21 -9.45 29.03
C ASN A 132 -0.73 -9.04 29.22
N ASN A 133 -0.31 -7.88 28.68
CA ASN A 133 1.08 -7.41 28.72
C ASN A 133 2.10 -8.49 28.29
N GLU A 134 1.84 -9.14 27.15
CA GLU A 134 2.64 -10.26 26.61
C GLU A 134 3.96 -9.79 25.98
N SER A 135 4.22 -8.47 25.95
CA SER A 135 5.41 -7.85 25.36
C SER A 135 6.74 -8.45 25.85
N ALA A 136 6.82 -8.85 27.13
CA ALA A 136 8.01 -9.49 27.70
C ALA A 136 8.35 -10.85 27.08
N LEU A 137 7.40 -11.53 26.44
CA LEU A 137 7.57 -12.85 25.84
C LEU A 137 8.12 -12.80 24.41
N VAL A 138 7.98 -11.65 23.73
CA VAL A 138 8.28 -11.52 22.31
C VAL A 138 9.77 -11.70 22.00
N VAL A 139 10.66 -10.95 22.67
CA VAL A 139 12.11 -11.03 22.36
C VAL A 139 12.69 -12.42 22.64
N PRO A 140 12.39 -13.09 23.78
CA PRO A 140 12.78 -14.49 23.99
C PRO A 140 12.25 -15.44 22.91
N ALA A 141 10.99 -15.29 22.49
CA ALA A 141 10.41 -16.10 21.42
C ALA A 141 11.12 -15.85 20.07
N MET A 142 11.44 -14.59 19.74
CA MET A 142 12.22 -14.22 18.56
C MET A 142 13.61 -14.87 18.56
N HIS A 143 14.31 -14.88 19.72
CA HIS A 143 15.59 -15.58 19.85
C HIS A 143 15.47 -17.08 19.60
N ASN A 144 14.43 -17.73 20.13
CA ASN A 144 14.23 -19.17 19.92
C ASN A 144 13.93 -19.50 18.46
N ILE A 145 13.07 -18.72 17.79
CA ILE A 145 12.77 -18.87 16.35
C ILE A 145 14.04 -18.63 15.50
N LEU A 146 14.77 -17.55 15.77
CA LEU A 146 16.01 -17.24 15.07
C LEU A 146 17.07 -18.33 15.27
N THR A 147 17.18 -18.89 16.47
CA THR A 147 18.11 -19.99 16.77
C THR A 147 17.75 -21.24 15.97
N SER A 148 16.46 -21.59 15.86
CA SER A 148 16.01 -22.69 14.99
C SER A 148 16.36 -22.41 13.51
N LEU A 149 16.13 -21.19 13.01
CA LEU A 149 16.52 -20.79 11.66
C LEU A 149 18.04 -20.86 11.43
N LYS A 150 18.84 -20.51 12.44
CA LYS A 150 20.32 -20.61 12.39
C LYS A 150 20.78 -22.06 12.28
N LYS A 151 20.21 -22.98 13.08
CA LYS A 151 20.50 -24.43 13.00
C LYS A 151 20.26 -25.00 11.59
N LEU A 152 19.27 -24.44 10.88
CA LEU A 152 18.86 -24.86 9.54
C LEU A 152 19.55 -24.08 8.40
N GLY A 153 20.39 -23.09 8.73
CA GLY A 153 21.03 -22.22 7.72
C GLY A 153 20.07 -21.26 7.00
N LEU A 154 18.85 -21.05 7.53
CA LEU A 154 17.79 -20.25 6.90
C LEU A 154 17.74 -18.80 7.38
N HIS A 155 18.43 -18.44 8.47
CA HIS A 155 18.41 -17.10 9.08
C HIS A 155 18.82 -15.93 8.15
N LYS A 156 19.51 -16.22 7.03
CA LYS A 156 19.84 -15.21 6.00
C LYS A 156 18.74 -15.02 4.96
N LYS A 157 17.84 -15.99 4.82
CA LYS A 157 16.74 -16.01 3.84
C LYS A 157 15.38 -15.69 4.48
N ILE A 158 15.21 -16.05 5.75
CA ILE A 158 14.01 -15.79 6.54
C ILE A 158 14.39 -14.88 7.69
N LYS A 159 13.89 -13.65 7.68
CA LYS A 159 14.11 -12.66 8.75
C LYS A 159 13.04 -12.80 9.82
N VAL A 160 13.40 -12.47 11.05
CA VAL A 160 12.51 -12.51 12.22
C VAL A 160 12.30 -11.09 12.72
N SER A 161 11.05 -10.70 12.90
CA SER A 161 10.67 -9.42 13.53
C SER A 161 9.37 -9.59 14.32
N THR A 162 8.73 -8.49 14.73
CA THR A 162 7.42 -8.42 15.41
C THR A 162 6.71 -7.16 14.93
N THR A 163 5.38 -7.15 14.87
CA THR A 163 4.61 -5.98 14.39
C THR A 163 4.10 -5.14 15.55
N HIS A 164 4.04 -3.83 15.32
CA HIS A 164 3.63 -2.85 16.32
C HIS A 164 2.53 -1.96 15.76
N SER A 165 1.59 -1.55 16.62
CA SER A 165 0.74 -0.40 16.31
C SER A 165 1.54 0.90 16.51
N LEU A 166 1.06 2.02 15.96
CA LEU A 166 1.60 3.34 16.28
C LEU A 166 1.46 3.73 17.77
N GLY A 167 0.65 3.02 18.55
CA GLY A 167 0.52 3.20 20.01
C GLY A 167 1.83 2.97 20.78
N VAL A 168 2.83 2.33 20.15
CA VAL A 168 4.18 2.19 20.68
C VAL A 168 4.89 3.54 20.91
N LEU A 169 4.45 4.60 20.21
CA LEU A 169 4.94 5.96 20.37
C LEU A 169 4.15 6.71 21.46
N SER A 170 4.86 7.47 22.28
CA SER A 170 4.24 8.46 23.18
C SER A 170 4.01 9.82 22.51
N ARG A 171 4.75 10.08 21.44
CA ARG A 171 4.67 11.31 20.65
C ARG A 171 4.97 10.98 19.20
N SER A 172 4.15 11.51 18.31
CA SER A 172 4.31 11.40 16.85
C SER A 172 4.15 12.74 16.12
N PHE A 173 3.79 13.81 16.84
CA PHE A 173 3.66 15.16 16.27
C PHE A 173 4.40 16.22 17.11
N PRO A 174 5.16 17.14 16.47
CA PRO A 174 5.58 17.05 15.06
C PRO A 174 6.48 15.81 14.85
N PRO A 175 6.64 15.29 13.62
CA PRO A 175 7.39 14.05 13.37
C PRO A 175 8.79 14.02 13.97
N SER A 176 9.52 15.13 13.93
CA SER A 176 10.85 15.30 14.55
C SER A 176 10.89 15.08 16.05
N ALA A 177 9.75 15.21 16.74
CA ALA A 177 9.61 14.94 18.16
C ALA A 177 9.17 13.50 18.45
N GLY A 178 9.14 12.65 17.42
CA GLY A 178 8.81 11.23 17.50
C GLY A 178 9.58 10.53 18.63
N ALA A 179 8.85 9.88 19.54
CA ALA A 179 9.45 9.24 20.70
C ALA A 179 8.67 7.99 21.14
N PHE A 180 9.38 6.88 21.30
CA PHE A 180 8.84 5.67 21.89
C PHE A 180 8.32 5.94 23.32
N SER A 181 7.22 5.29 23.66
CA SER A 181 6.65 5.38 25.00
C SER A 181 7.56 4.69 26.02
N SER A 182 7.92 5.43 27.08
CA SER A 182 8.75 4.90 28.17
C SER A 182 8.09 3.73 28.91
N LYS A 183 6.75 3.60 28.81
CA LYS A 183 5.99 2.44 29.33
C LYS A 183 6.48 1.12 28.74
N HIS A 184 7.00 1.13 27.52
CA HIS A 184 7.45 -0.06 26.81
C HIS A 184 8.98 -0.20 26.78
N ALA A 185 9.73 0.62 27.53
CA ALA A 185 11.20 0.66 27.44
C ALA A 185 11.88 -0.69 27.72
N LEU A 186 11.37 -1.46 28.68
CA LEU A 186 11.89 -2.79 29.02
C LEU A 186 11.73 -3.82 27.88
N PHE A 187 10.74 -3.60 27.01
CA PHE A 187 10.49 -4.43 25.84
C PHE A 187 11.23 -3.88 24.60
N LEU A 188 11.12 -2.57 24.35
CA LEU A 188 11.62 -1.94 23.13
C LEU A 188 13.14 -1.95 23.04
N LYS A 189 13.86 -1.70 24.15
CA LYS A 189 15.32 -1.70 24.10
C LYS A 189 15.91 -3.04 23.63
N PRO A 190 15.61 -4.19 24.27
CA PRO A 190 16.14 -5.47 23.82
C PRO A 190 15.60 -5.88 22.44
N LEU A 191 14.39 -5.45 22.07
CA LEU A 191 13.87 -5.66 20.72
C LEU A 191 14.70 -4.93 19.67
N LEU A 192 14.97 -3.63 19.86
CA LEU A 192 15.75 -2.83 18.91
C LEU A 192 17.19 -3.33 18.79
N GLU A 193 17.80 -3.78 19.90
CA GLU A 193 19.10 -4.46 19.89
C GLU A 193 19.04 -5.74 19.04
N PHE A 194 18.03 -6.60 19.24
CA PHE A 194 17.82 -7.79 18.42
C PHE A 194 17.68 -7.46 16.93
N LEU A 195 16.87 -6.45 16.58
CA LEU A 195 16.63 -6.08 15.18
C LEU A 195 17.90 -5.55 14.52
N ALA A 196 18.67 -4.70 15.22
CA ALA A 196 19.93 -4.15 14.73
C ALA A 196 20.99 -5.25 14.51
N GLU A 197 21.17 -6.15 15.48
CA GLU A 197 22.13 -7.26 15.40
C GLU A 197 21.86 -8.22 14.24
N ASN A 198 20.57 -8.41 13.90
CA ASN A 198 20.15 -9.40 12.90
C ASN A 198 19.75 -8.78 11.55
N GLN A 199 19.90 -7.46 11.41
CA GLN A 199 19.48 -6.70 10.22
C GLN A 199 18.03 -7.04 9.85
N SER A 200 17.14 -7.00 10.85
CA SER A 200 15.71 -7.18 10.70
C SER A 200 15.00 -5.82 10.73
N PRO A 201 13.89 -5.65 9.99
CA PRO A 201 13.16 -4.39 9.97
C PRO A 201 12.34 -4.21 11.26
N PHE A 202 12.12 -2.96 11.66
CA PHE A 202 11.05 -2.59 12.58
C PHE A 202 9.74 -2.61 11.81
N MET A 203 8.84 -3.54 12.15
CA MET A 203 7.58 -3.72 11.44
C MET A 203 6.45 -2.98 12.16
N ILE A 204 5.72 -2.15 11.43
CA ILE A 204 4.70 -1.25 11.99
C ILE A 204 3.42 -1.33 11.17
N ASP A 205 2.29 -1.35 11.87
CA ASP A 205 0.95 -1.23 11.33
C ASP A 205 0.54 0.26 11.46
N ILE A 206 0.37 0.95 10.33
CA ILE A 206 0.20 2.41 10.21
C ILE A 206 -1.14 2.72 9.53
N TYR A 207 -1.97 3.55 10.16
CA TYR A 207 -3.30 3.86 9.65
C TYR A 207 -3.63 5.36 9.75
N PRO A 208 -3.41 6.15 8.69
CA PRO A 208 -3.86 7.55 8.62
C PRO A 208 -5.37 7.70 8.85
N TYR A 209 -6.17 6.70 8.46
CA TYR A 209 -7.61 6.64 8.71
C TYR A 209 -7.96 6.89 10.19
N TYR A 210 -7.29 6.21 11.12
CA TYR A 210 -7.60 6.35 12.55
C TYR A 210 -7.23 7.73 13.09
N ALA A 211 -6.11 8.31 12.65
CA ALA A 211 -5.72 9.66 13.04
C ALA A 211 -6.73 10.71 12.54
N TYR A 212 -7.24 10.56 11.31
CA TYR A 212 -8.34 11.40 10.81
C TYR A 212 -9.63 11.17 11.62
N ARG A 213 -10.06 9.91 11.78
CA ARG A 213 -11.29 9.54 12.49
C ARG A 213 -11.33 10.10 13.91
N ASP A 214 -10.21 10.01 14.63
CA ASP A 214 -10.12 10.36 16.05
C ASP A 214 -9.86 11.85 16.27
N SER A 215 -9.42 12.59 15.24
CA SER A 215 -9.11 14.03 15.34
C SER A 215 -9.38 14.79 14.04
N PRO A 216 -10.61 14.77 13.50
CA PRO A 216 -10.93 15.35 12.19
C PRO A 216 -10.84 16.90 12.16
N SER A 217 -10.79 17.54 13.33
CA SER A 217 -10.55 18.99 13.43
C SER A 217 -9.07 19.37 13.30
N ASN A 218 -8.16 18.43 13.54
CA ASN A 218 -6.70 18.66 13.54
C ASN A 218 -6.01 17.97 12.35
N VAL A 219 -6.64 16.91 11.82
CA VAL A 219 -6.16 16.13 10.70
C VAL A 219 -7.16 16.33 9.56
N SER A 220 -6.74 16.99 8.48
CA SER A 220 -7.57 17.12 7.29
C SER A 220 -7.69 15.77 6.58
N LEU A 221 -8.82 15.55 5.92
CA LEU A 221 -9.04 14.34 5.13
C LEU A 221 -8.02 14.26 3.99
N ASP A 222 -7.80 15.36 3.29
CA ASP A 222 -6.85 15.50 2.18
C ASP A 222 -5.43 15.06 2.58
N TYR A 223 -4.95 15.48 3.77
CA TYR A 223 -3.64 15.08 4.29
C TYR A 223 -3.55 13.57 4.58
N ALA A 224 -4.64 12.96 5.05
CA ALA A 224 -4.70 11.53 5.29
C ALA A 224 -4.80 10.71 3.99
N LEU A 225 -5.32 11.32 2.91
CA LEU A 225 -5.56 10.70 1.60
C LEU A 225 -4.48 10.98 0.53
N PHE A 226 -3.32 11.55 0.93
CA PHE A 226 -2.23 11.96 0.03
C PHE A 226 -2.64 13.02 -1.01
N GLN A 227 -3.58 13.90 -0.68
CA GLN A 227 -4.04 14.96 -1.57
C GLN A 227 -3.29 16.27 -1.30
N SER A 228 -2.92 16.96 -2.39
CA SER A 228 -1.95 18.07 -2.39
C SER A 228 -2.45 19.39 -1.81
N SER A 229 -3.72 19.47 -1.40
CA SER A 229 -4.33 20.65 -0.78
C SER A 229 -3.88 20.86 0.66
N SER A 230 -3.12 19.93 1.25
CA SER A 230 -2.68 20.00 2.64
C SER A 230 -1.19 19.77 2.78
N GLU A 231 -0.53 20.71 3.45
CA GLU A 231 0.90 20.73 3.70
C GLU A 231 1.14 20.97 5.20
N VAL A 232 2.01 20.17 5.81
CA VAL A 232 2.37 20.28 7.22
C VAL A 232 3.88 20.44 7.33
N ILE A 233 4.32 21.58 7.88
CA ILE A 233 5.74 21.84 8.11
C ILE A 233 6.10 21.42 9.52
N ASP A 234 7.08 20.55 9.66
CA ASP A 234 7.69 20.23 10.95
C ASP A 234 8.50 21.44 11.46
N PRO A 235 8.15 22.02 12.62
CA PRO A 235 8.73 23.28 13.08
C PRO A 235 10.18 23.15 13.57
N ASN A 236 10.66 21.94 13.87
CA ASN A 236 12.01 21.75 14.39
C ASN A 236 13.02 21.48 13.27
N THR A 237 12.56 20.87 12.17
CA THR A 237 13.43 20.43 11.07
C THR A 237 13.19 21.20 9.77
N GLY A 238 12.03 21.83 9.62
CA GLY A 238 11.61 22.46 8.37
C GLY A 238 11.17 21.47 7.30
N LEU A 239 11.09 20.17 7.61
CA LEU A 239 10.62 19.15 6.68
C LEU A 239 9.14 19.38 6.35
N LEU A 240 8.82 19.32 5.06
CA LEU A 240 7.47 19.45 4.53
C LEU A 240 6.85 18.07 4.34
N TYR A 241 5.74 17.82 5.01
CA TYR A 241 4.93 16.62 4.86
C TYR A 241 3.67 16.97 4.08
N THR A 242 3.51 16.34 2.91
CA THR A 242 2.32 16.49 2.06
C THR A 242 1.26 15.42 2.34
N ASN A 243 1.59 14.42 3.15
CA ASN A 243 0.70 13.35 3.54
C ASN A 243 1.03 12.83 4.95
N MET A 244 0.02 12.27 5.61
CA MET A 244 0.16 11.75 6.98
C MET A 244 0.99 10.47 7.07
N PHE A 245 1.00 9.65 6.02
CA PHE A 245 1.74 8.39 6.00
C PHE A 245 3.24 8.62 6.20
N ASP A 246 3.83 9.56 5.47
CA ASP A 246 5.22 9.99 5.62
C ASP A 246 5.51 10.54 7.02
N ALA A 247 4.61 11.37 7.55
CA ALA A 247 4.75 11.93 8.89
C ALA A 247 4.74 10.85 9.98
N GLN A 248 3.93 9.80 9.82
CA GLN A 248 3.88 8.67 10.75
C GLN A 248 5.16 7.81 10.68
N ILE A 249 5.69 7.58 9.48
CA ILE A 249 6.96 6.87 9.30
C ILE A 249 8.14 7.68 9.87
N ASP A 250 8.21 8.98 9.57
CA ASP A 250 9.30 9.82 10.04
C ASP A 250 9.29 9.98 11.56
N ALA A 251 8.12 10.02 12.20
CA ALA A 251 8.03 9.94 13.66
C ALA A 251 8.73 8.69 14.23
N LEU A 252 8.66 7.55 13.53
CA LEU A 252 9.39 6.33 13.92
C LEU A 252 10.89 6.45 13.65
N TYR A 253 11.30 7.00 12.51
CA TYR A 253 12.72 7.24 12.22
C TYR A 253 13.36 8.17 13.25
N PHE A 254 12.69 9.25 13.64
CA PHE A 254 13.16 10.13 14.70
C PHE A 254 13.21 9.45 16.07
N ALA A 255 12.20 8.62 16.41
CA ALA A 255 12.20 7.83 17.64
C ALA A 255 13.37 6.82 17.69
N LEU A 256 13.63 6.11 16.59
CA LEU A 256 14.77 5.20 16.44
C LEU A 256 16.10 5.95 16.54
N MET A 257 16.22 7.10 15.87
CA MET A 257 17.41 7.94 15.90
C MET A 257 17.71 8.46 17.30
N ALA A 258 16.70 8.87 18.07
CA ALA A 258 16.83 9.33 19.44
C ALA A 258 17.38 8.25 20.39
N LEU A 259 17.15 6.97 20.07
CA LEU A 259 17.73 5.81 20.77
C LEU A 259 19.00 5.25 20.11
N ASN A 260 19.54 5.97 19.11
CA ASN A 260 20.76 5.62 18.36
C ASN A 260 20.65 4.36 17.46
N PHE A 261 19.43 3.94 17.09
CA PHE A 261 19.18 2.81 16.18
C PHE A 261 18.96 3.27 14.73
N ARG A 262 19.98 3.89 14.13
CA ARG A 262 19.86 4.58 12.83
C ARG A 262 19.78 3.68 11.60
N THR A 263 20.16 2.42 11.74
CA THR A 263 20.30 1.44 10.63
C THR A 263 19.10 0.50 10.51
N ILE A 264 18.18 0.53 11.47
CA ILE A 264 16.97 -0.30 11.44
C ILE A 264 16.03 0.29 10.39
N LYS A 265 15.72 -0.50 9.35
CA LYS A 265 14.71 -0.15 8.35
C LYS A 265 13.32 -0.24 8.97
N VAL A 266 12.43 0.68 8.58
CA VAL A 266 10.99 0.58 8.89
C VAL A 266 10.31 -0.16 7.74
N MET A 267 9.40 -1.08 8.07
CA MET A 267 8.54 -1.78 7.12
C MET A 267 7.10 -1.63 7.57
N VAL A 268 6.22 -1.16 6.68
CA VAL A 268 4.80 -1.01 6.99
C VAL A 268 4.11 -2.33 6.71
N THR A 269 3.75 -3.05 7.76
CA THR A 269 3.19 -4.39 7.65
C THR A 269 1.68 -4.43 7.56
N GLU A 270 1.01 -3.30 7.83
CA GLU A 270 -0.38 -3.04 7.54
C GLU A 270 -0.58 -1.54 7.32
N THR A 271 -1.38 -1.21 6.31
CA THR A 271 -1.97 0.12 6.13
C THR A 271 -3.14 0.03 5.17
N GLY A 272 -4.12 0.92 5.27
CA GLY A 272 -5.29 0.86 4.39
C GLY A 272 -6.35 1.88 4.77
N TRP A 273 -7.54 1.70 4.21
CA TRP A 273 -8.69 2.53 4.50
C TRP A 273 -9.99 1.74 4.31
N PRO A 274 -10.94 1.79 5.26
CA PRO A 274 -12.17 1.02 5.16
C PRO A 274 -13.14 1.63 4.14
N SER A 275 -13.79 0.78 3.36
CA SER A 275 -14.75 1.15 2.31
C SER A 275 -16.17 1.38 2.81
N LYS A 276 -16.46 0.98 4.05
CA LYS A 276 -17.78 1.15 4.66
C LYS A 276 -17.64 1.16 6.17
N GLY A 277 -18.35 2.05 6.84
CA GLY A 277 -18.37 2.15 8.29
C GLY A 277 -19.77 2.41 8.83
N SER A 278 -19.87 2.53 10.15
CA SER A 278 -21.10 2.97 10.82
C SER A 278 -21.45 4.42 10.42
N PRO A 279 -22.66 4.92 10.70
CA PRO A 279 -23.04 6.31 10.37
C PRO A 279 -22.12 7.41 10.95
N LYS A 280 -21.31 7.09 11.96
CA LYS A 280 -20.32 8.01 12.55
C LYS A 280 -18.96 7.95 11.86
N GLU A 281 -18.72 6.94 11.04
CA GLU A 281 -17.47 6.72 10.29
C GLU A 281 -17.64 7.22 8.86
N THR A 282 -18.00 8.50 8.71
CA THR A 282 -18.40 9.11 7.43
C THR A 282 -17.30 9.10 6.36
N ALA A 283 -16.05 8.96 6.76
CA ALA A 283 -14.91 8.83 5.86
C ALA A 283 -14.67 7.40 5.35
N ALA A 284 -15.31 6.38 5.94
CA ALA A 284 -15.22 5.01 5.48
C ALA A 284 -16.13 4.80 4.27
N THR A 285 -15.65 5.15 3.08
CA THR A 285 -16.38 5.07 1.81
C THR A 285 -15.53 4.37 0.76
N PRO A 286 -16.12 3.75 -0.29
CA PRO A 286 -15.35 3.13 -1.35
C PRO A 286 -14.43 4.15 -2.07
N ASP A 287 -14.90 5.38 -2.27
CA ASP A 287 -14.13 6.44 -2.92
C ASP A 287 -12.87 6.82 -2.12
N ASN A 288 -13.01 7.07 -0.81
CA ASN A 288 -11.85 7.39 0.03
C ASN A 288 -10.90 6.20 0.14
N ALA A 289 -11.43 4.98 0.20
CA ALA A 289 -10.60 3.78 0.24
C ALA A 289 -9.81 3.58 -1.06
N GLN A 290 -10.43 3.85 -2.21
CA GLN A 290 -9.77 3.85 -3.50
C GLN A 290 -8.69 4.94 -3.58
N ILE A 291 -9.01 6.17 -3.19
CA ILE A 291 -8.07 7.30 -3.20
C ILE A 291 -6.85 6.96 -2.34
N TYR A 292 -7.07 6.50 -1.10
CA TYR A 292 -6.00 6.17 -0.18
C TYR A 292 -5.07 5.09 -0.75
N ASN A 293 -5.63 3.94 -1.13
CA ASN A 293 -4.82 2.81 -1.58
C ASN A 293 -4.15 3.08 -2.95
N ALA A 294 -4.82 3.77 -3.87
CA ALA A 294 -4.21 4.14 -5.15
C ALA A 294 -3.06 5.13 -4.97
N ASN A 295 -3.24 6.16 -4.15
CA ASN A 295 -2.19 7.15 -3.89
C ASN A 295 -1.03 6.56 -3.09
N LEU A 296 -1.31 5.66 -2.14
CA LEU A 296 -0.28 4.90 -1.43
C LEU A 296 0.58 4.09 -2.40
N ILE A 297 -0.03 3.29 -3.29
CA ILE A 297 0.70 2.47 -4.27
C ILE A 297 1.60 3.36 -5.14
N ARG A 298 1.04 4.46 -5.65
CA ARG A 298 1.76 5.41 -6.48
C ARG A 298 2.92 6.05 -5.72
N HIS A 299 2.69 6.50 -4.49
CA HIS A 299 3.72 7.12 -3.65
C HIS A 299 4.86 6.13 -3.38
N VAL A 300 4.56 4.90 -2.97
CA VAL A 300 5.56 3.86 -2.69
C VAL A 300 6.41 3.54 -3.92
N ILE A 301 5.77 3.43 -5.10
CA ILE A 301 6.45 3.01 -6.34
C ILE A 301 7.18 4.17 -7.04
N ASN A 302 6.61 5.37 -7.08
CA ASN A 302 7.13 6.49 -7.88
C ASN A 302 7.89 7.54 -7.06
N ASP A 303 7.49 7.74 -5.80
CA ASP A 303 7.98 8.80 -4.92
C ASP A 303 8.62 8.19 -3.65
N THR A 304 9.41 7.13 -3.84
CA THR A 304 9.95 6.30 -2.75
C THR A 304 10.66 7.11 -1.66
N GLY A 305 10.38 6.74 -0.41
CA GLY A 305 10.98 7.31 0.79
C GLY A 305 10.07 8.35 1.44
N THR A 306 10.62 9.06 2.40
CA THR A 306 9.92 10.08 3.19
C THR A 306 10.72 11.39 3.22
N PRO A 307 10.16 12.51 3.68
CA PRO A 307 10.93 13.76 3.83
C PRO A 307 12.23 13.61 4.63
N ALA A 308 12.25 12.83 5.72
CA ALA A 308 13.47 12.60 6.50
C ALA A 308 14.41 11.57 5.86
N LYS A 309 13.90 10.64 5.06
CA LYS A 309 14.67 9.58 4.36
C LYS A 309 14.30 9.50 2.87
N PRO A 310 14.62 10.54 2.06
CA PRO A 310 14.25 10.56 0.64
C PRO A 310 14.98 9.47 -0.15
N GLY A 311 14.24 8.73 -0.98
CA GLY A 311 14.78 7.64 -1.80
C GLY A 311 15.12 6.35 -1.04
N GLU A 312 14.85 6.26 0.26
CA GLU A 312 14.97 5.00 1.01
C GLU A 312 13.73 4.14 0.77
N ASP A 313 13.91 2.88 0.35
CA ASP A 313 12.80 1.97 0.08
C ASP A 313 11.90 1.78 1.30
N VAL A 314 10.59 1.91 1.11
CA VAL A 314 9.57 1.66 2.13
C VAL A 314 8.69 0.52 1.66
N ASP A 315 8.89 -0.65 2.28
CA ASP A 315 8.10 -1.84 2.00
C ASP A 315 6.74 -1.74 2.71
N VAL A 316 5.64 -1.91 1.97
CA VAL A 316 4.27 -1.72 2.46
C VAL A 316 3.39 -2.92 2.16
N TYR A 317 2.51 -3.29 3.10
CA TYR A 317 1.45 -4.28 2.90
C TYR A 317 0.07 -3.64 3.12
N ILE A 318 -0.77 -3.68 2.09
CA ILE A 318 -2.12 -3.13 2.14
C ILE A 318 -3.02 -4.06 2.96
N PHE A 319 -3.68 -3.52 3.97
CA PHE A 319 -4.70 -4.17 4.77
C PHE A 319 -6.09 -3.83 4.21
N SER A 320 -6.82 -4.78 3.62
CA SER A 320 -6.48 -6.22 3.42
C SER A 320 -7.05 -6.78 2.11
N LEU A 321 -6.75 -8.05 1.79
CA LEU A 321 -7.17 -8.67 0.54
C LEU A 321 -8.70 -8.76 0.43
N PHE A 322 -9.39 -9.17 1.50
CA PHE A 322 -10.84 -9.37 1.50
C PHE A 322 -11.51 -8.63 2.64
N ASN A 323 -12.79 -8.29 2.46
CA ASN A 323 -13.65 -7.93 3.57
C ASN A 323 -13.81 -9.13 4.53
N GLU A 324 -13.61 -8.91 5.82
CA GLU A 324 -13.55 -9.97 6.83
C GLU A 324 -14.75 -9.91 7.78
N ASN A 325 -15.83 -10.62 7.44
CA ASN A 325 -17.14 -10.49 8.07
C ASN A 325 -17.22 -10.88 9.57
N ARG A 326 -16.21 -11.56 10.13
CA ARG A 326 -16.13 -11.95 11.56
C ARG A 326 -15.19 -11.07 12.37
N LYS A 327 -14.62 -10.00 11.79
CA LYS A 327 -13.82 -9.06 12.58
C LYS A 327 -14.68 -8.37 13.66
N PRO A 328 -14.25 -8.40 14.93
CA PRO A 328 -14.95 -7.74 16.02
C PRO A 328 -14.81 -6.22 15.93
N GLY A 329 -15.57 -5.48 16.74
CA GLY A 329 -15.48 -4.03 16.81
C GLY A 329 -16.38 -3.29 15.82
N LEU A 330 -15.96 -2.09 15.43
CA LEU A 330 -16.75 -1.13 14.66
C LEU A 330 -17.17 -1.65 13.28
N GLU A 331 -18.21 -1.02 12.72
CA GLU A 331 -18.55 -0.95 11.29
C GLU A 331 -17.40 -1.33 10.34
N SER A 332 -16.42 -0.43 10.34
CA SER A 332 -15.27 -0.41 9.46
C SER A 332 -14.43 -1.66 9.50
N GLU A 333 -14.31 -2.34 10.64
CA GLU A 333 -13.44 -3.50 10.80
C GLU A 333 -13.76 -4.64 9.83
N ARG A 334 -15.00 -4.72 9.32
CA ARG A 334 -15.42 -5.74 8.35
C ARG A 334 -15.24 -5.32 6.89
N ASN A 335 -14.72 -4.12 6.61
CA ASN A 335 -14.80 -3.47 5.30
C ASN A 335 -13.46 -2.89 4.79
N TRP A 336 -12.32 -3.46 5.20
CA TRP A 336 -10.97 -3.05 4.77
C TRP A 336 -10.49 -3.72 3.47
N GLY A 337 -11.28 -4.64 2.93
CA GLY A 337 -10.93 -5.45 1.77
C GLY A 337 -10.78 -4.66 0.49
N LEU A 338 -9.79 -5.05 -0.32
CA LEU A 338 -9.70 -4.68 -1.73
C LEU A 338 -10.75 -5.42 -2.58
N PHE A 339 -11.13 -6.62 -2.15
CA PHE A 339 -12.09 -7.48 -2.83
C PHE A 339 -13.20 -7.94 -1.88
N TYR A 340 -14.38 -8.15 -2.44
CA TYR A 340 -15.44 -8.91 -1.78
C TYR A 340 -15.09 -10.40 -1.75
N PRO A 341 -15.72 -11.20 -0.86
CA PRO A 341 -15.50 -12.64 -0.79
C PRO A 341 -15.81 -13.41 -2.09
N ASP A 342 -16.66 -12.86 -2.96
CA ASP A 342 -16.92 -13.41 -4.31
C ASP A 342 -15.81 -13.12 -5.34
N GLN A 343 -14.73 -12.45 -4.92
CA GLN A 343 -13.57 -12.00 -5.69
C GLN A 343 -13.83 -10.80 -6.60
N THR A 344 -15.01 -10.16 -6.52
CA THR A 344 -15.23 -8.88 -7.19
C THR A 344 -14.50 -7.76 -6.45
N SER A 345 -14.02 -6.76 -7.18
CA SER A 345 -13.33 -5.60 -6.57
C SER A 345 -14.31 -4.72 -5.81
N VAL A 346 -13.93 -4.27 -4.61
CA VAL A 346 -14.66 -3.21 -3.90
C VAL A 346 -14.48 -1.87 -4.61
N TYR A 347 -13.27 -1.65 -5.13
CA TYR A 347 -12.87 -0.54 -6.00
C TYR A 347 -11.67 -0.96 -6.83
N ASN A 348 -11.44 -0.29 -7.96
CA ASN A 348 -10.36 -0.65 -8.88
C ASN A 348 -9.02 -0.06 -8.44
N LEU A 349 -7.98 -0.90 -8.37
CA LEU A 349 -6.60 -0.50 -8.07
C LEU A 349 -5.62 -1.00 -9.14
N ASP A 350 -4.69 -0.13 -9.50
CA ASP A 350 -3.53 -0.47 -10.32
C ASP A 350 -2.29 -0.64 -9.44
N PHE A 351 -1.84 -1.88 -9.26
CA PHE A 351 -0.65 -2.22 -8.49
C PHE A 351 0.68 -1.90 -9.21
N SER A 352 0.64 -1.44 -10.47
CA SER A 352 1.85 -1.05 -11.20
C SER A 352 2.40 0.32 -10.79
N GLY A 353 1.63 1.11 -10.04
CA GLY A 353 1.99 2.48 -9.67
C GLY A 353 1.89 3.49 -10.82
N ARG A 354 1.44 3.07 -12.00
CA ARG A 354 1.32 3.94 -13.19
C ARG A 354 -0.02 4.65 -13.31
N GLY A 355 -0.98 4.33 -12.43
CA GLY A 355 -2.27 5.02 -12.34
C GLY A 355 -2.12 6.52 -12.04
N ALA A 356 -3.04 7.33 -12.59
CA ALA A 356 -3.13 8.76 -12.33
C ALA A 356 -3.49 9.05 -10.85
N VAL A 357 -3.06 10.20 -10.34
CA VAL A 357 -3.44 10.69 -8.99
C VAL A 357 -4.96 10.87 -8.94
N VAL A 358 -5.64 10.15 -8.04
CA VAL A 358 -7.09 10.30 -7.86
C VAL A 358 -7.35 11.47 -6.89
N GLY A 359 -7.97 12.54 -7.39
CA GLY A 359 -8.46 13.66 -6.57
C GLY A 359 -7.58 14.91 -6.43
N MET A 360 -6.76 15.27 -7.43
CA MET A 360 -5.96 16.51 -7.41
C MET A 360 -6.61 17.64 -8.26
N PRO A 361 -6.72 18.89 -7.77
CA PRO A 361 -7.00 20.04 -8.61
C PRO A 361 -5.69 20.59 -9.24
N THR A 362 -5.66 20.74 -10.56
CA THR A 362 -4.47 21.20 -11.31
C THR A 362 -4.20 22.70 -11.12
N PRO A 363 -2.96 23.15 -10.81
CA PRO A 363 -2.58 24.56 -10.87
C PRO A 363 -2.25 25.01 -12.30
N ASN A 364 -2.78 26.17 -12.68
CA ASN A 364 -2.45 26.89 -13.93
C ASN A 364 -0.94 27.11 -14.09
N SER A 365 -0.37 26.69 -15.22
CA SER A 365 0.86 27.29 -15.75
C SER A 365 0.88 27.30 -17.28
N ASN A 366 0.89 28.51 -17.83
CA ASN A 366 1.19 28.82 -19.22
C ASN A 366 2.67 28.49 -19.50
N GLY A 367 2.94 27.63 -20.49
CA GLY A 367 4.30 27.38 -20.98
C GLY A 367 4.30 26.44 -22.19
N THR A 368 4.82 26.94 -23.30
CA THR A 368 4.72 26.43 -24.67
C THR A 368 5.54 25.17 -24.99
N ALA A 369 4.90 24.28 -25.75
CA ALA A 369 5.43 23.40 -26.81
C ALA A 369 6.44 22.27 -26.46
N GLY A 370 5.93 21.04 -26.51
CA GLY A 370 6.67 19.77 -26.59
C GLY A 370 5.73 18.61 -26.22
N GLY A 371 4.93 18.14 -27.18
CA GLY A 371 3.70 17.36 -26.93
C GLY A 371 3.90 15.99 -26.26
N PHE A 372 3.65 15.93 -24.96
CA PHE A 372 3.53 14.73 -24.13
C PHE A 372 2.12 14.70 -23.54
N ASN A 373 1.34 13.65 -23.82
CA ASN A 373 -0.11 13.65 -23.62
C ASN A 373 -0.47 13.35 -22.16
N GLY A 374 -0.84 14.41 -21.42
CA GLY A 374 -1.58 14.31 -20.17
C GLY A 374 -2.95 13.67 -20.39
N THR A 375 -3.62 13.30 -19.30
CA THR A 375 -4.99 12.77 -19.30
C THR A 375 -5.93 13.75 -19.98
N THR A 376 -6.17 13.54 -21.27
CA THR A 376 -7.20 14.22 -22.04
C THR A 376 -8.53 13.90 -21.37
N LYS A 377 -9.29 14.93 -20.96
CA LYS A 377 -10.72 14.80 -20.68
C LYS A 377 -11.33 14.07 -21.87
N THR A 378 -12.03 12.98 -21.61
CA THR A 378 -12.70 12.21 -22.66
C THR A 378 -14.20 12.34 -22.48
N TRP A 379 -14.93 12.18 -23.58
CA TRP A 379 -16.38 12.21 -23.62
C TRP A 379 -16.88 10.95 -24.30
N CYS A 380 -18.11 10.57 -24.00
CA CYS A 380 -18.79 9.51 -24.72
C CYS A 380 -19.86 10.11 -25.64
N ILE A 381 -19.77 9.85 -26.94
CA ILE A 381 -20.74 10.32 -27.93
C ILE A 381 -21.39 9.16 -28.67
N ALA A 382 -22.52 9.42 -29.34
CA ALA A 382 -23.17 8.45 -30.19
C ALA A 382 -22.27 8.08 -31.40
N SER A 383 -22.22 6.79 -31.71
CA SER A 383 -21.51 6.24 -32.86
C SER A 383 -22.23 6.58 -34.16
N SER A 384 -21.49 7.03 -35.18
CA SER A 384 -22.03 7.26 -36.54
C SER A 384 -22.49 5.98 -37.24
N ASN A 385 -22.09 4.81 -36.72
CA ASN A 385 -22.40 3.50 -37.30
C ASN A 385 -23.62 2.83 -36.63
N ALA A 386 -24.20 3.46 -35.59
CA ALA A 386 -25.34 2.89 -34.88
C ALA A 386 -26.65 3.11 -35.64
N THR A 387 -27.55 2.13 -35.59
CA THR A 387 -28.89 2.27 -36.18
C THR A 387 -29.76 3.19 -35.32
N GLN A 388 -30.77 3.85 -35.91
CA GLN A 388 -31.70 4.68 -35.13
C GLN A 388 -32.42 3.88 -34.03
N LEU A 389 -32.72 2.61 -34.30
CA LEU A 389 -33.39 1.73 -33.33
C LEU A 389 -32.48 1.43 -32.13
N ASP A 390 -31.22 1.09 -32.37
CA ASP A 390 -30.28 0.78 -31.30
C ASP A 390 -29.93 2.02 -30.47
N LEU A 391 -29.80 3.19 -31.12
CA LEU A 391 -29.61 4.47 -30.43
C LEU A 391 -30.80 4.82 -29.54
N GLN A 392 -32.03 4.66 -30.04
CA GLN A 392 -33.22 4.95 -29.22
C GLN A 392 -33.30 4.02 -28.00
N ASN A 393 -33.06 2.72 -28.18
CA ASN A 393 -33.06 1.77 -27.07
C ASN A 393 -31.98 2.11 -26.02
N ALA A 394 -30.81 2.55 -26.46
CA ALA A 394 -29.71 2.95 -25.57
C ALA A 394 -30.02 4.25 -24.82
N VAL A 395 -30.69 5.23 -25.46
CA VAL A 395 -31.18 6.45 -24.80
C VAL A 395 -32.24 6.12 -23.76
N ASP A 396 -33.24 5.32 -24.13
CA ASP A 396 -34.32 4.92 -23.21
C ASP A 396 -33.74 4.24 -21.98
N TRP A 397 -32.77 3.34 -22.16
CA TRP A 397 -32.07 2.70 -21.06
C TRP A 397 -31.28 3.70 -20.21
N ALA A 398 -30.50 4.60 -20.82
CA ALA A 398 -29.69 5.59 -20.09
C ALA A 398 -30.57 6.48 -19.21
N CYS A 399 -31.69 6.97 -19.77
CA CYS A 399 -32.63 7.87 -19.11
C CYS A 399 -33.55 7.16 -18.09
N SER A 400 -33.61 5.82 -18.10
CA SER A 400 -34.38 5.04 -17.12
C SER A 400 -33.45 4.27 -16.17
N THR A 401 -32.96 3.11 -16.61
CA THR A 401 -32.20 2.17 -15.79
C THR A 401 -30.78 2.65 -15.53
N GLY A 402 -30.21 3.41 -16.45
CA GLY A 402 -28.92 4.08 -16.31
C GLY A 402 -28.94 5.29 -15.38
N ASN A 403 -30.12 5.73 -14.93
CA ASN A 403 -30.31 6.81 -13.96
C ASN A 403 -29.67 8.16 -14.37
N VAL A 404 -29.68 8.46 -15.67
CA VAL A 404 -29.28 9.76 -16.22
C VAL A 404 -30.44 10.75 -16.20
N ASP A 405 -30.19 11.99 -15.79
CA ASP A 405 -31.16 13.07 -15.94
C ASP A 405 -31.25 13.54 -17.40
N CYS A 406 -32.26 13.03 -18.10
CA CYS A 406 -32.58 13.40 -19.48
C CYS A 406 -33.65 14.50 -19.58
N SER A 407 -33.99 15.19 -18.48
CA SER A 407 -34.86 16.36 -18.54
C SER A 407 -34.31 17.49 -19.43
N PRO A 408 -32.98 17.76 -19.49
CA PRO A 408 -32.48 18.89 -20.28
C PRO A 408 -32.58 18.71 -21.80
N ILE A 409 -32.78 17.48 -22.28
CA ILE A 409 -32.94 17.14 -23.71
C ILE A 409 -34.41 16.97 -24.13
N GLN A 410 -35.37 17.42 -23.33
CA GLN A 410 -36.80 17.42 -23.68
C GLN A 410 -37.22 18.68 -24.46
N PRO A 411 -38.33 18.67 -25.23
CA PRO A 411 -38.80 19.85 -25.95
C PRO A 411 -38.89 21.10 -25.06
N SER A 412 -38.36 22.23 -25.56
CA SER A 412 -38.27 23.52 -24.85
C SER A 412 -37.23 23.60 -23.71
N GLN A 413 -36.34 22.61 -23.58
CA GLN A 413 -35.26 22.61 -22.58
C GLN A 413 -33.92 23.06 -23.17
N PRO A 414 -32.96 23.53 -22.32
CA PRO A 414 -31.72 24.16 -22.78
C PRO A 414 -30.85 23.30 -23.70
N CYS A 415 -30.94 21.98 -23.60
CA CYS A 415 -30.10 21.02 -24.32
C CYS A 415 -30.86 20.25 -25.40
N PHE A 416 -32.06 20.70 -25.74
CA PHE A 416 -32.90 20.07 -26.77
C PHE A 416 -32.34 20.25 -28.18
N GLN A 417 -31.62 21.33 -28.46
CA GLN A 417 -31.06 21.60 -29.78
C GLN A 417 -29.61 21.12 -29.90
N PRO A 418 -29.23 20.52 -31.04
CA PRO A 418 -30.06 20.25 -32.22
C PRO A 418 -31.03 19.08 -32.00
N ASP A 419 -32.26 19.22 -32.51
CA ASP A 419 -33.34 18.23 -32.36
C ASP A 419 -33.11 17.01 -33.27
N ASN A 420 -32.21 16.12 -32.84
CA ASN A 420 -31.97 14.84 -33.47
C ASN A 420 -31.48 13.80 -32.47
N LEU A 421 -31.77 12.53 -32.77
CA LEU A 421 -31.49 11.40 -31.89
C LEU A 421 -30.01 11.24 -31.54
N ALA A 422 -29.08 11.52 -32.46
CA ALA A 422 -27.64 11.37 -32.20
C ALA A 422 -27.13 12.39 -31.18
N SER A 423 -27.63 13.62 -31.22
CA SER A 423 -27.27 14.69 -30.27
C SER A 423 -27.86 14.45 -28.89
N HIS A 424 -29.11 13.98 -28.82
CA HIS A 424 -29.74 13.57 -27.55
C HIS A 424 -29.06 12.34 -26.94
N ALA A 425 -28.69 11.35 -27.78
CA ALA A 425 -27.95 10.17 -27.35
C ALA A 425 -26.55 10.53 -26.84
N SER A 426 -25.84 11.42 -27.52
CA SER A 426 -24.51 11.86 -27.07
C SER A 426 -24.55 12.56 -25.72
N TYR A 427 -25.61 13.33 -25.43
CA TYR A 427 -25.82 13.90 -24.11
C TYR A 427 -26.04 12.81 -23.06
N ALA A 428 -26.98 11.89 -23.29
CA ALA A 428 -27.30 10.84 -22.34
C ALA A 428 -26.11 9.89 -22.09
N PHE A 429 -25.38 9.54 -23.14
CA PHE A 429 -24.20 8.69 -23.07
C PHE A 429 -23.06 9.37 -22.33
N ASN A 430 -22.80 10.65 -22.62
CA ASN A 430 -21.76 11.37 -21.89
C ASN A 430 -22.16 11.53 -20.43
N ALA A 431 -23.40 11.89 -20.12
CA ALA A 431 -23.84 12.04 -18.74
C ALA A 431 -23.70 10.72 -17.94
N TYR A 432 -24.13 9.60 -18.52
CA TYR A 432 -23.91 8.27 -17.94
C TYR A 432 -22.43 7.94 -17.80
N TYR A 433 -21.64 8.19 -18.85
CA TYR A 433 -20.22 7.92 -18.90
C TYR A 433 -19.46 8.69 -17.81
N GLN A 434 -19.74 9.98 -17.65
CA GLN A 434 -19.13 10.79 -16.60
C GLN A 434 -19.61 10.35 -15.21
N GLN A 435 -20.90 10.04 -15.04
CA GLN A 435 -21.46 9.52 -13.78
C GLN A 435 -20.87 8.16 -13.38
N ASN A 436 -20.46 7.35 -14.35
CA ASN A 436 -19.94 5.99 -14.16
C ASN A 436 -18.43 5.90 -14.42
N GLY A 437 -17.70 6.98 -14.09
CA GLY A 437 -16.24 6.96 -13.97
C GLY A 437 -15.47 7.02 -15.29
N ALA A 438 -16.10 7.46 -16.38
CA ALA A 438 -15.49 7.66 -17.69
C ALA A 438 -14.73 6.42 -18.21
N THR A 439 -15.29 5.23 -18.00
CA THR A 439 -14.68 3.95 -18.39
C THR A 439 -15.09 3.51 -19.80
N ASP A 440 -14.26 2.67 -20.45
CA ASP A 440 -14.59 2.12 -21.78
C ASP A 440 -15.95 1.37 -21.78
N ILE A 441 -16.26 0.68 -20.69
CA ILE A 441 -17.52 -0.05 -20.51
C ILE A 441 -18.70 0.93 -20.42
N ALA A 442 -18.55 2.01 -19.64
CA ALA A 442 -19.58 3.03 -19.49
C ALA A 442 -19.86 3.80 -20.79
N CYS A 443 -18.96 3.73 -21.79
CA CYS A 443 -19.18 4.31 -23.10
C CYS A 443 -19.62 3.30 -24.18
N THR A 444 -19.84 2.03 -23.83
CA THR A 444 -20.08 1.01 -24.86
C THR A 444 -21.51 1.05 -25.40
N PHE A 445 -22.54 1.11 -24.54
CA PHE A 445 -23.96 1.09 -24.94
C PHE A 445 -24.31 0.04 -26.02
N GLY A 446 -23.83 -1.20 -25.86
CA GLY A 446 -24.03 -2.26 -26.86
C GLY A 446 -23.32 -2.01 -28.21
N GLY A 447 -22.29 -1.16 -28.24
CA GLY A 447 -21.56 -0.75 -29.44
C GLY A 447 -22.06 0.56 -30.07
N THR A 448 -23.04 1.22 -29.45
CA THR A 448 -23.61 2.47 -29.97
C THR A 448 -22.94 3.73 -29.45
N GLY A 449 -22.08 3.64 -28.43
CA GLY A 449 -21.27 4.75 -27.93
C GLY A 449 -19.80 4.66 -28.33
N VAL A 450 -19.14 5.82 -28.48
CA VAL A 450 -17.72 5.94 -28.82
C VAL A 450 -17.05 6.99 -27.96
N ARG A 451 -15.88 6.66 -27.41
CA ARG A 451 -15.08 7.61 -26.64
C ARG A 451 -14.33 8.57 -27.57
N VAL A 452 -14.40 9.85 -27.26
CA VAL A 452 -13.63 10.91 -27.94
C VAL A 452 -12.78 11.66 -26.93
N ASP A 453 -11.64 12.15 -27.40
CA ASP A 453 -10.63 12.94 -26.65
C ASP A 453 -10.71 14.44 -26.97
N LYS A 454 -11.56 14.82 -27.92
CA LYS A 454 -11.87 16.20 -28.28
C LYS A 454 -13.25 16.58 -27.78
N ASP A 455 -13.34 17.75 -27.15
CA ASP A 455 -14.57 18.30 -26.61
C ASP A 455 -15.65 18.39 -27.72
N PRO A 456 -16.77 17.64 -27.60
CA PRO A 456 -17.80 17.58 -28.61
C PRO A 456 -18.81 18.74 -28.53
N SER A 457 -18.68 19.65 -27.54
CA SER A 457 -19.61 20.78 -27.32
C SER A 457 -19.76 21.69 -28.54
N ALA A 458 -18.70 21.83 -29.34
CA ALA A 458 -18.69 22.64 -30.56
C ALA A 458 -19.27 21.93 -31.81
N MET A 459 -19.53 20.61 -31.75
CA MET A 459 -19.82 19.78 -32.92
C MET A 459 -21.16 19.04 -32.85
N ILE A 460 -21.66 18.69 -31.66
CA ILE A 460 -22.77 17.74 -31.51
C ILE A 460 -23.88 18.26 -30.58
N THR A 461 -23.54 18.72 -29.37
CA THR A 461 -24.51 19.22 -28.38
C THR A 461 -23.83 20.25 -27.47
N ALA A 462 -24.38 21.46 -27.33
CA ALA A 462 -23.80 22.53 -26.51
C ALA A 462 -23.78 22.25 -24.99
N CYS A 463 -24.34 21.12 -24.54
CA CYS A 463 -24.50 20.73 -23.14
C CYS A 463 -23.70 19.49 -22.72
N ILE A 464 -22.72 19.08 -23.52
CA ILE A 464 -21.71 18.07 -23.18
C ILE A 464 -20.46 18.79 -22.71
#